data_AF-A0AA96VSI3-F1
#
_entry.id   AF-A0AA96VSI3-F1
#
_cell.length_a   1.000
_cell.length_b   1.000
_cell.length_c   1.000
_cell.angle_alpha   90.00
_cell.angle_beta   90.00
_cell.angle_gamma   90.00
#
_symmetry.space_group_name_H-M   'P 1'
#
loop_
_entity.id
_entity.type
_entity.pdbx_description
1 polymer ?
#
loop_
_entity_poly.entity_id
_entity_poly.type
_entity_poly.pdbx_seq_one_letter_code
_entity_poly.pdbx_strand_id
1 'polypeptide(L)'
;MESTYTIFLATLKEKKEHSELFKLISELTFELSRKKIQRLKDENNIHNRIGELFELYCKALHDEGLKSPRAISAVIDGLLKATSSDKEAFLYRTIYEKEQLEKSIFAQKQQIRSTISETFSVLEAHISAMQPETKESALTALHDAKLRGIEMLGILRETTQEALLTTLEKGSDIADTIHEITKNLSFQTISEGDLTKQRIIDISNTIISASVDIADEDLGHAKEILEGSINGVKEGITKAIDKFKNDLKYAPTEAMEGLLETDLTELRKELLRMDEQFITLLEVLASQSEGISASIIREMIKEMNSSAAKIMRAANDAKEVISERIEQLKAEASVFEKTFKDKAEKKFESLKKDVNELEKKASAKVESLKQFEFESDKAKHVAQEAKKLGFRAWEVAKHVMDGAVKGAKEAMKKEDK
;
A
#
# COMPACT_ATOMS: atom_id res chain seq x y z
N MET A 1 22.99 -54.58 25.11
CA MET A 1 24.11 -54.66 24.16
C MET A 1 24.33 -56.09 23.71
N GLU A 2 24.41 -57.06 24.65
CA GLU A 2 24.58 -58.49 24.37
C GLU A 2 23.57 -59.06 23.33
N SER A 3 22.27 -58.79 23.50
CA SER A 3 21.25 -59.22 22.53
C SER A 3 21.49 -58.71 21.10
N THR A 4 22.02 -57.49 20.95
CA THR A 4 22.30 -56.87 19.64
C THR A 4 23.50 -57.54 18.98
N TYR A 5 24.55 -57.81 19.76
CA TYR A 5 25.73 -58.53 19.29
C TYR A 5 25.38 -59.95 18.86
N THR A 6 24.62 -60.70 19.66
CA THR A 6 24.21 -62.06 19.33
C THR A 6 23.38 -62.13 18.05
N ILE A 7 22.40 -61.23 17.90
CA ILE A 7 21.56 -61.19 16.69
C ILE A 7 22.39 -60.83 15.47
N PHE A 8 23.22 -59.78 15.56
CA PHE A 8 24.07 -59.34 14.47
C PHE A 8 25.04 -60.44 14.03
N LEU A 9 25.74 -61.06 14.97
CA LEU A 9 26.71 -62.13 14.71
C LEU A 9 26.05 -63.40 14.13
N ALA A 10 24.89 -63.80 14.65
CA ALA A 10 24.13 -64.93 14.10
C ALA A 10 23.70 -64.69 12.65
N THR A 11 23.18 -63.49 12.34
CA THR A 11 22.77 -63.15 10.98
C THR A 11 23.96 -63.05 10.02
N LEU A 12 25.12 -62.60 10.47
CA LEU A 12 26.35 -62.61 9.66
C LEU A 12 26.83 -64.03 9.34
N LYS A 13 26.75 -64.96 10.31
CA LYS A 13 27.09 -66.38 10.09
C LYS A 13 26.22 -67.01 9.01
N GLU A 14 24.92 -66.75 9.05
CA GLU A 14 23.95 -67.34 8.11
C GLU A 14 24.08 -66.76 6.69
N LYS A 15 24.49 -65.50 6.56
CA LYS A 15 24.47 -64.77 5.27
C LYS A 15 25.85 -64.40 4.74
N LYS A 16 26.90 -65.07 5.21
CA LYS A 16 28.31 -64.77 4.90
C LYS A 16 28.65 -64.77 3.41
N GLU A 17 27.97 -65.60 2.62
CA GLU A 17 28.22 -65.76 1.18
C GLU A 17 27.19 -65.02 0.31
N HIS A 18 26.37 -64.15 0.91
CA HIS A 18 25.34 -63.42 0.18
C HIS A 18 25.94 -62.39 -0.80
N SER A 19 25.42 -62.33 -2.02
CA SER A 19 25.89 -61.43 -3.08
C SER A 19 25.85 -59.95 -2.71
N GLU A 20 24.90 -59.56 -1.84
CA GLU A 20 24.74 -58.20 -1.29
C GLU A 20 25.15 -58.08 0.19
N LEU A 21 26.18 -58.81 0.64
CA LEU A 21 26.59 -58.84 2.06
C LEU A 21 26.75 -57.45 2.71
N PHE A 22 27.37 -56.49 2.03
CA PHE A 22 27.60 -55.15 2.60
C PHE A 22 26.32 -54.35 2.78
N LYS A 23 25.35 -54.48 1.86
CA LYS A 23 24.04 -53.84 1.98
C LYS A 23 23.27 -54.42 3.16
N LEU A 24 23.31 -55.75 3.31
CA LEU A 24 22.75 -56.44 4.47
C LEU A 24 23.38 -55.98 5.79
N ILE A 25 24.71 -55.82 5.83
CA ILE A 25 25.42 -55.29 7.01
C ILE A 25 24.89 -53.90 7.37
N SER A 26 24.71 -53.02 6.39
CA SER A 26 24.19 -51.67 6.60
C SER A 26 22.75 -51.67 7.11
N GLU A 27 21.87 -52.44 6.47
CA GLU A 27 20.45 -52.56 6.87
C GLU A 27 20.28 -53.15 8.27
N LEU A 28 21.05 -54.20 8.58
CA LEU A 28 21.00 -54.84 9.89
C LEU A 28 21.54 -53.93 10.98
N THR A 29 22.61 -53.19 10.67
CA THR A 29 23.17 -52.17 11.57
C THR A 29 22.15 -51.07 11.83
N PHE A 30 21.46 -50.60 10.80
CA PHE A 30 20.39 -49.60 10.91
C PHE A 30 19.27 -50.06 11.86
N GLU A 31 18.68 -51.23 11.59
CA GLU A 31 17.52 -51.73 12.34
C GLU A 31 17.83 -51.97 13.82
N LEU A 32 18.97 -52.59 14.11
CA LEU A 32 19.36 -52.91 15.47
C LEU A 32 19.74 -51.65 16.26
N SER A 33 20.39 -50.69 15.61
CA SER A 33 20.82 -49.45 16.24
C SER A 33 19.65 -48.51 16.50
N ARG A 34 18.74 -48.37 15.54
CA ARG A 34 17.51 -47.56 15.69
C ARG A 34 16.71 -48.00 16.91
N LYS A 35 16.49 -49.30 17.09
CA LYS A 35 15.79 -49.85 18.27
C LYS A 35 16.47 -49.53 19.60
N LYS A 36 17.80 -49.37 19.60
CA LYS A 36 18.58 -49.08 20.81
C LYS A 36 18.63 -47.60 21.16
N ILE A 37 18.57 -46.73 20.16
CA ILE A 37 18.62 -45.28 20.38
C ILE A 37 17.24 -44.63 20.48
N GLN A 38 16.17 -45.25 19.95
CA GLN A 38 14.80 -44.65 19.90
C GLN A 38 14.24 -44.21 21.27
N ARG A 39 14.74 -44.75 22.38
CA ARG A 39 14.27 -44.44 23.74
C ARG A 39 15.12 -43.36 24.43
N LEU A 40 16.25 -43.00 23.84
CA LEU A 40 17.14 -41.97 24.34
C LEU A 40 16.64 -40.62 23.86
N LYS A 41 16.56 -39.65 24.77
CA LYS A 41 16.06 -38.29 24.48
C LYS A 41 17.17 -37.25 24.32
N ASP A 42 18.36 -37.55 24.85
CA ASP A 42 19.51 -36.64 24.85
C ASP A 42 20.51 -37.04 23.77
N GLU A 43 20.94 -36.06 22.97
CA GLU A 43 21.84 -36.27 21.83
C GLU A 43 23.20 -36.82 22.26
N ASN A 44 23.73 -36.36 23.41
CA ASN A 44 25.00 -36.87 23.91
C ASN A 44 24.91 -38.36 24.24
N ASN A 45 23.80 -38.79 24.84
CA ASN A 45 23.53 -40.19 25.11
C ASN A 45 23.31 -41.02 23.84
N ILE A 46 22.70 -40.45 22.80
CA ILE A 46 22.55 -41.09 21.49
C ILE A 46 23.93 -41.29 20.84
N HIS A 47 24.76 -40.25 20.78
CA HIS A 47 26.10 -40.31 20.19
C HIS A 47 26.99 -41.31 20.92
N ASN A 48 26.98 -41.29 22.26
CA ASN A 48 27.72 -42.28 23.06
C ASN A 48 27.23 -43.71 22.77
N ARG A 49 25.92 -43.93 22.68
CA ARG A 49 25.35 -45.24 22.35
C ARG A 49 25.73 -45.70 20.94
N ILE A 50 25.78 -44.79 19.97
CA ILE A 50 26.22 -45.08 18.60
C ILE A 50 27.71 -45.48 18.60
N GLY A 51 28.56 -44.80 19.37
CA GLY A 51 29.96 -45.17 19.55
C GLY A 51 30.11 -46.59 20.11
N GLU A 52 29.39 -46.94 21.17
CA GLU A 52 29.41 -48.29 21.74
C GLU A 52 28.90 -49.35 20.74
N LEU A 53 27.88 -49.02 19.94
CA LEU A 53 27.34 -49.92 18.92
C LEU A 53 28.35 -50.13 17.78
N PHE A 54 29.05 -49.08 17.36
CA PHE A 54 30.11 -49.18 16.36
C PHE A 54 31.22 -50.14 16.79
N GLU A 55 31.71 -50.01 18.02
CA GLU A 55 32.71 -50.92 18.59
C GLU A 55 32.20 -52.37 18.61
N LEU A 56 30.95 -52.56 19.01
CA LEU A 56 30.29 -53.87 19.08
C LEU A 56 30.15 -54.53 17.70
N TYR A 57 29.73 -53.80 16.67
CA TYR A 57 29.61 -54.33 15.31
C TYR A 57 30.97 -54.60 14.68
N CYS A 58 31.96 -53.72 14.91
CA CYS A 58 33.34 -53.94 14.47
C CYS A 58 33.94 -55.21 15.10
N LYS A 59 33.65 -55.47 16.38
CA LYS A 59 34.04 -56.71 17.05
C LYS A 59 33.38 -57.92 16.39
N ALA A 60 32.07 -57.89 16.16
CA ALA A 60 31.36 -59.00 15.51
C ALA A 60 31.88 -59.29 14.09
N LEU A 61 32.20 -58.26 13.30
CA LEU A 61 32.83 -58.43 11.99
C LEU A 61 34.22 -59.05 12.09
N HIS A 62 34.99 -58.71 13.12
CA HIS A 62 36.30 -59.31 13.37
C HIS A 62 36.17 -60.79 13.73
N ASP A 63 35.26 -61.14 14.65
CA ASP A 63 35.03 -62.50 15.12
C ASP A 63 34.59 -63.44 13.97
N GLU A 64 33.88 -62.90 12.98
CA GLU A 64 33.48 -63.64 11.77
C GLU A 64 34.52 -63.61 10.62
N GLY A 65 35.64 -62.93 10.80
CA GLY A 65 36.66 -62.77 9.76
C GLY A 65 36.19 -61.93 8.54
N LEU A 66 35.19 -61.08 8.73
CA LEU A 66 34.58 -60.22 7.70
C LEU A 66 35.05 -58.76 7.76
N LYS A 67 35.93 -58.43 8.71
CA LYS A 67 36.46 -57.08 8.90
C LYS A 67 37.22 -56.61 7.66
N SER A 68 36.63 -55.67 6.96
CA SER A 68 37.20 -54.99 5.80
C SER A 68 36.77 -53.52 5.79
N PRO A 69 37.48 -52.63 5.09
CA PRO A 69 37.07 -51.23 4.96
C PRO A 69 35.64 -51.07 4.43
N ARG A 70 35.23 -51.93 3.48
CA ARG A 70 33.85 -51.94 2.94
C ARG A 70 32.82 -52.37 3.98
N ALA A 71 33.11 -53.40 4.77
CA ALA A 71 32.20 -53.83 5.84
C ALA A 71 32.06 -52.78 6.94
N ILE A 72 33.16 -52.12 7.31
CA ILE A 72 33.16 -51.04 8.29
C ILE A 72 32.39 -49.82 7.75
N SER A 73 32.57 -49.45 6.49
CA SER A 73 31.79 -48.37 5.85
C SER A 73 30.30 -48.68 5.89
N ALA A 74 29.89 -49.91 5.57
CA ALA A 74 28.49 -50.32 5.63
C ALA A 74 27.89 -50.20 7.06
N VAL A 75 28.67 -50.53 8.09
CA VAL A 75 28.29 -50.31 9.49
C VAL A 75 28.12 -48.81 9.77
N ILE A 76 29.08 -47.98 9.36
CA ILE A 76 29.01 -46.52 9.54
C ILE A 76 27.75 -45.96 8.86
N ASP A 77 27.48 -46.35 7.62
CA ASP A 77 26.30 -45.92 6.86
C ASP A 77 25.01 -46.30 7.58
N GLY A 78 24.94 -47.53 8.12
CA GLY A 78 23.79 -48.00 8.90
C GLY A 78 23.58 -47.22 10.21
N LEU A 79 24.66 -46.86 10.90
CA LEU A 79 24.62 -46.06 12.13
C LEU A 79 24.22 -44.61 11.88
N LEU A 80 24.76 -43.99 10.82
CA LEU A 80 24.39 -42.64 10.40
C LEU A 80 22.91 -42.61 10.04
N LYS A 81 22.45 -43.55 9.22
CA LYS A 81 21.04 -43.69 8.86
C LYS A 81 20.14 -43.88 10.08
N ALA A 82 20.58 -44.65 11.08
CA ALA A 82 19.78 -44.87 12.30
C ALA A 82 19.62 -43.56 13.10
N THR A 83 20.65 -42.73 13.11
CA THR A 83 20.67 -41.46 13.84
C THR A 83 19.88 -40.36 13.12
N SER A 84 19.89 -40.37 11.78
CA SER A 84 19.24 -39.34 10.96
C SER A 84 17.83 -39.67 10.52
N SER A 85 17.41 -40.95 10.43
CA SER A 85 16.15 -41.33 9.76
C SER A 85 14.90 -40.67 10.34
N ASP A 86 14.81 -40.54 11.67
CA ASP A 86 13.65 -39.91 12.31
C ASP A 86 13.67 -38.39 12.14
N LYS A 87 14.86 -37.78 12.10
CA LYS A 87 15.05 -36.35 11.83
C LYS A 87 14.75 -36.01 10.37
N GLU A 88 15.19 -36.85 9.43
CA GLU A 88 14.88 -36.74 8.01
C GLU A 88 13.38 -36.91 7.76
N ALA A 89 12.74 -37.91 8.35
CA ALA A 89 11.30 -38.10 8.24
C ALA A 89 10.50 -36.92 8.82
N PHE A 90 10.95 -36.37 9.96
CA PHE A 90 10.38 -35.15 10.52
C PHE A 90 10.57 -33.96 9.59
N LEU A 91 11.78 -33.76 9.05
CA LEU A 91 12.07 -32.70 8.08
C LEU A 91 11.16 -32.78 6.85
N TYR A 92 11.03 -33.97 6.23
CA TYR A 92 10.14 -34.16 5.08
C TYR A 92 8.68 -33.88 5.42
N ARG A 93 8.23 -34.29 6.62
CA ARG A 93 6.90 -33.96 7.10
C ARG A 93 6.72 -32.45 7.26
N THR A 94 7.69 -31.75 7.84
CA THR A 94 7.66 -30.29 8.00
C THR A 94 7.67 -29.58 6.65
N ILE A 95 8.46 -30.06 5.67
CA ILE A 95 8.44 -29.54 4.30
C ILE A 95 7.05 -29.71 3.68
N TYR A 96 6.44 -30.88 3.83
CA TYR A 96 5.09 -31.13 3.33
C TYR A 96 4.03 -30.25 4.01
N GLU A 97 4.11 -30.08 5.34
CA GLU A 97 3.24 -29.19 6.10
C GLU A 97 3.42 -27.73 5.66
N LYS A 98 4.66 -27.29 5.38
CA LYS A 98 4.96 -25.98 4.80
C LYS A 98 4.27 -25.81 3.43
N GLU A 99 4.43 -26.76 2.52
CA GLU A 99 3.80 -26.71 1.19
C GLU A 99 2.26 -26.63 1.28
N GLN A 100 1.65 -27.36 2.22
CA GLN A 100 0.20 -27.29 2.44
C GLN A 100 -0.24 -25.92 2.99
N LEU A 101 0.54 -25.36 3.92
CA LEU A 101 0.29 -24.01 4.43
C LEU A 101 0.44 -22.97 3.31
N GLU A 102 1.46 -23.07 2.46
CA GLU A 102 1.65 -22.17 1.31
C GLU A 102 0.46 -22.24 0.34
N LYS A 103 -0.03 -23.44 0.02
CA LYS A 103 -1.25 -23.61 -0.81
C LYS A 103 -2.48 -23.00 -0.14
N SER A 104 -2.64 -23.18 1.17
CA SER A 104 -3.76 -22.59 1.92
C SER A 104 -3.69 -21.07 1.95
N ILE A 105 -2.50 -20.50 2.19
CA ILE A 105 -2.25 -19.06 2.16
C ILE A 105 -2.59 -18.51 0.77
N PHE A 106 -2.15 -19.18 -0.29
CA PHE A 106 -2.46 -18.77 -1.66
C PHE A 106 -3.96 -18.76 -1.93
N ALA A 107 -4.68 -19.83 -1.56
CA ALA A 107 -6.13 -19.91 -1.73
C ALA A 107 -6.86 -18.82 -0.93
N GLN A 108 -6.44 -18.55 0.30
CA GLN A 108 -7.01 -17.49 1.13
C GLN A 108 -6.77 -16.10 0.53
N LYS A 109 -5.55 -15.83 0.04
CA LYS A 109 -5.24 -14.58 -0.69
C LYS A 109 -6.15 -14.42 -1.90
N GLN A 110 -6.37 -15.48 -2.68
CA GLN A 110 -7.26 -15.44 -3.84
C GLN A 110 -8.72 -15.17 -3.45
N GLN A 111 -9.19 -15.79 -2.38
CA GLN A 111 -10.55 -15.56 -1.86
C GLN A 111 -10.72 -14.10 -1.40
N ILE A 112 -9.78 -13.59 -0.61
CA ILE A 112 -9.79 -12.18 -0.16
C ILE A 112 -9.79 -11.24 -1.37
N ARG A 113 -9.02 -11.55 -2.41
CA ARG A 113 -8.99 -10.82 -3.69
C ARG A 113 -10.36 -10.76 -4.36
N SER A 114 -11.02 -11.91 -4.50
CA SER A 114 -12.36 -11.99 -5.09
C SER A 114 -13.35 -11.16 -4.28
N THR A 115 -13.38 -11.36 -2.96
CA THR A 115 -14.30 -10.65 -2.07
C THR A 115 -14.09 -9.14 -2.09
N ILE A 116 -12.83 -8.67 -2.05
CA ILE A 116 -12.52 -7.24 -2.12
C ILE A 116 -12.92 -6.67 -3.48
N SER A 117 -12.62 -7.37 -4.59
CA SER A 117 -13.00 -6.94 -5.94
C SER A 117 -14.53 -6.84 -6.10
N GLU A 118 -15.27 -7.88 -5.66
CA GLU A 118 -16.73 -7.89 -5.66
C GLU A 118 -17.30 -6.76 -4.81
N THR A 119 -16.72 -6.51 -3.63
CA THR A 119 -17.12 -5.41 -2.75
C THR A 119 -16.93 -4.06 -3.43
N PHE A 120 -15.81 -3.84 -4.13
CA PHE A 120 -15.60 -2.63 -4.92
C PHE A 120 -16.64 -2.48 -6.02
N SER A 121 -16.94 -3.54 -6.78
CA SER A 121 -17.98 -3.49 -7.82
C SER A 121 -19.36 -3.15 -7.26
N VAL A 122 -19.72 -3.71 -6.10
CA VAL A 122 -20.98 -3.39 -5.41
C VAL A 122 -21.01 -1.94 -4.96
N LEU A 123 -19.95 -1.45 -4.33
CA LEU A 123 -19.84 -0.07 -3.89
C LEU A 123 -19.90 0.91 -5.07
N GLU A 124 -19.20 0.62 -6.17
CA GLU A 124 -19.19 1.43 -7.39
C GLU A 124 -20.58 1.55 -8.01
N ALA A 125 -21.34 0.45 -8.04
CA ALA A 125 -22.73 0.44 -8.50
C ALA A 125 -23.64 1.30 -7.62
N HIS A 126 -23.49 1.23 -6.28
CA HIS A 126 -24.27 2.04 -5.35
C HIS A 126 -23.91 3.53 -5.44
N ILE A 127 -22.62 3.87 -5.50
CA ILE A 127 -22.15 5.26 -5.64
C ILE A 127 -22.63 5.85 -6.97
N SER A 128 -22.64 5.06 -8.04
CA SER A 128 -23.11 5.50 -9.36
C SER A 128 -24.57 5.97 -9.35
N ALA A 129 -25.39 5.48 -8.41
CA ALA A 129 -26.79 5.84 -8.23
C ALA A 129 -27.02 7.00 -7.23
N MET A 130 -25.96 7.56 -6.63
CA MET A 130 -26.06 8.67 -5.68
C MET A 130 -26.25 10.04 -6.36
N GLN A 131 -26.61 11.04 -5.56
CA GLN A 131 -26.74 12.43 -6.03
C GLN A 131 -25.38 12.98 -6.53
N PRO A 132 -25.37 13.86 -7.55
CA PRO A 132 -24.15 14.33 -8.20
C PRO A 132 -23.12 14.91 -7.23
N GLU A 133 -23.57 15.68 -6.23
CA GLU A 133 -22.70 16.38 -5.28
C GLU A 133 -21.92 15.42 -4.36
N THR A 134 -22.44 14.21 -4.11
CA THR A 134 -21.79 13.19 -3.26
C THR A 134 -21.10 12.11 -4.09
N LYS A 135 -21.56 11.88 -5.32
CA LYS A 135 -21.08 10.83 -6.21
C LYS A 135 -19.61 11.00 -6.57
N GLU A 136 -19.19 12.22 -6.90
CA GLU A 136 -17.81 12.47 -7.33
C GLU A 136 -16.82 12.21 -6.19
N SER A 137 -17.04 12.83 -5.02
CA SER A 137 -16.21 12.60 -3.83
C SER A 137 -16.18 11.13 -3.37
N ALA A 138 -17.32 10.42 -3.45
CA ALA A 138 -17.40 9.01 -3.09
C ALA A 138 -16.68 8.09 -4.10
N LEU A 139 -16.74 8.39 -5.40
CA LEU A 139 -15.97 7.66 -6.41
C LEU A 139 -14.47 7.83 -6.19
N THR A 140 -14.00 9.06 -5.96
CA THR A 140 -12.60 9.34 -5.64
C THR A 140 -12.13 8.54 -4.42
N ALA A 141 -12.89 8.59 -3.32
CA ALA A 141 -12.58 7.82 -2.11
C ALA A 141 -12.59 6.29 -2.35
N LEU A 142 -13.49 5.80 -3.21
CA LEU A 142 -13.56 4.39 -3.57
C LEU A 142 -12.36 3.95 -4.41
N HIS A 143 -11.93 4.77 -5.38
CA HIS A 143 -10.75 4.50 -6.20
C HIS A 143 -9.48 4.47 -5.34
N ASP A 144 -9.34 5.38 -4.36
CA ASP A 144 -8.24 5.35 -3.39
C ASP A 144 -8.27 4.12 -2.47
N ALA A 145 -9.46 3.72 -2.01
CA ALA A 145 -9.61 2.48 -1.25
C ALA A 145 -9.28 1.24 -2.09
N LYS A 146 -9.67 1.23 -3.37
CA LYS A 146 -9.36 0.16 -4.33
C LYS A 146 -7.86 0.01 -4.52
N LEU A 147 -7.13 1.12 -4.51
CA LEU A 147 -5.68 1.07 -4.66
C LEU A 147 -4.95 0.55 -3.43
N ARG A 148 -5.33 1.01 -2.23
CA ARG A 148 -4.85 0.41 -0.97
C ARG A 148 -5.18 -1.09 -0.92
N GLY A 149 -6.31 -1.47 -1.49
CA GLY A 149 -6.70 -2.86 -1.71
C GLY A 149 -5.77 -3.60 -2.67
N ILE A 150 -5.39 -3.03 -3.82
CA ILE A 150 -4.49 -3.65 -4.82
C ILE A 150 -3.10 -3.93 -4.23
N GLU A 151 -2.57 -3.02 -3.41
CA GLU A 151 -1.33 -3.25 -2.65
C GLU A 151 -1.49 -4.32 -1.57
N MET A 152 -2.58 -4.27 -0.79
CA MET A 152 -2.87 -5.26 0.26
C MET A 152 -3.16 -6.67 -0.29
N LEU A 153 -3.59 -6.77 -1.55
CA LEU A 153 -3.86 -8.01 -2.26
C LEU A 153 -2.61 -8.64 -2.91
N GLY A 154 -1.46 -7.96 -2.88
CA GLY A 154 -0.21 -8.45 -3.46
C GLY A 154 -0.22 -8.57 -4.98
N ILE A 155 -1.24 -8.04 -5.67
CA ILE A 155 -1.41 -8.21 -7.13
C ILE A 155 -0.28 -7.52 -7.89
N LEU A 156 0.06 -6.29 -7.50
CA LEU A 156 1.14 -5.54 -8.13
C LEU A 156 2.47 -6.29 -7.96
N ARG A 157 2.75 -6.78 -6.75
CA ARG A 157 3.95 -7.56 -6.45
C ARG A 157 4.02 -8.85 -7.29
N GLU A 158 2.97 -9.66 -7.29
CA GLU A 158 2.88 -10.89 -8.10
C GLU A 158 3.03 -10.59 -9.60
N THR A 159 2.35 -9.56 -10.10
CA THR A 159 2.42 -9.14 -11.51
C THR A 159 3.83 -8.69 -11.89
N THR A 160 4.49 -7.93 -11.02
CA THR A 160 5.90 -7.56 -11.20
C THR A 160 6.78 -8.81 -11.24
N GLN A 161 6.65 -9.72 -10.28
CA GLN A 161 7.47 -10.93 -10.22
C GLN A 161 7.33 -11.79 -11.48
N GLU A 162 6.09 -12.09 -11.90
CA GLU A 162 5.82 -12.89 -13.10
C GLU A 162 6.37 -12.25 -14.38
N ALA A 163 6.24 -10.92 -14.52
CA ALA A 163 6.74 -10.21 -15.69
C ALA A 163 8.28 -10.20 -15.75
N LEU A 164 8.94 -10.07 -14.60
CA LEU A 164 10.40 -10.11 -14.50
C LEU A 164 10.93 -11.53 -14.77
N LEU A 165 10.33 -12.56 -14.14
CA LEU A 165 10.69 -13.96 -14.37
C LEU A 165 10.53 -14.34 -15.86
N THR A 166 9.40 -13.97 -16.47
CA THR A 166 9.17 -14.18 -17.92
C THR A 166 10.24 -13.50 -18.78
N THR A 167 10.76 -12.35 -18.34
CA THR A 167 11.83 -11.63 -19.06
C THR A 167 13.15 -12.38 -18.95
N LEU A 168 13.49 -12.87 -17.76
CA LEU A 168 14.69 -13.67 -17.52
C LEU A 168 14.65 -14.99 -18.32
N GLU A 169 13.49 -15.65 -18.40
CA GLU A 169 13.31 -16.87 -19.20
C GLU A 169 13.55 -16.66 -20.71
N LYS A 170 13.24 -15.46 -21.23
CA LYS A 170 13.43 -15.12 -22.65
C LYS A 170 14.86 -14.69 -22.99
N GLY A 171 15.63 -14.25 -21.99
CA GLY A 171 17.10 -14.15 -22.04
C GLY A 171 17.71 -13.11 -22.98
N SER A 172 16.94 -12.19 -23.57
CA SER A 172 17.46 -11.11 -24.42
C SER A 172 17.03 -9.73 -23.91
N ASP A 173 17.96 -8.77 -23.88
CA ASP A 173 17.71 -7.37 -23.50
C ASP A 173 17.01 -7.22 -22.13
N ILE A 174 17.53 -7.94 -21.12
CA ILE A 174 16.94 -8.06 -19.79
C ILE A 174 16.76 -6.69 -19.14
N ALA A 175 17.82 -5.89 -19.04
CA ALA A 175 17.77 -4.57 -18.39
C ALA A 175 16.74 -3.62 -19.04
N ASP A 176 16.76 -3.51 -20.37
CA ASP A 176 15.87 -2.62 -21.12
C ASP A 176 14.40 -3.10 -21.08
N THR A 177 14.17 -4.41 -21.15
CA THR A 177 12.81 -4.97 -21.08
C THR A 177 12.24 -4.79 -19.67
N ILE A 178 13.04 -5.05 -18.63
CA ILE A 178 12.67 -4.80 -17.24
C ILE A 178 12.40 -3.31 -17.00
N HIS A 179 13.21 -2.43 -17.59
CA HIS A 179 13.00 -0.99 -17.56
C HIS A 179 11.63 -0.59 -18.13
N GLU A 180 11.29 -1.06 -19.33
CA GLU A 180 9.99 -0.75 -19.95
C GLU A 180 8.80 -1.31 -19.16
N ILE A 181 8.91 -2.54 -18.64
CA ILE A 181 7.87 -3.17 -17.83
C ILE A 181 7.62 -2.38 -16.55
N THR A 182 8.67 -2.14 -15.75
CA THR A 182 8.55 -1.45 -14.46
C THR A 182 8.17 0.01 -14.62
N LYS A 183 8.59 0.67 -15.70
CA LYS A 183 8.10 1.99 -16.09
C LYS A 183 6.60 2.01 -16.37
N ASN A 184 6.11 1.08 -17.17
CA ASN A 184 4.69 1.04 -17.54
C ASN A 184 3.82 0.68 -16.34
N LEU A 185 4.23 -0.31 -15.52
CA LEU A 185 3.54 -0.66 -14.29
C LEU A 185 3.47 0.52 -13.32
N SER A 186 4.61 1.15 -13.00
CA SER A 186 4.61 2.32 -12.11
C SER A 186 3.80 3.48 -12.68
N PHE A 187 3.95 3.83 -13.96
CA PHE A 187 3.17 4.90 -14.59
C PHE A 187 1.66 4.64 -14.54
N GLN A 188 1.21 3.46 -14.98
CA GLN A 188 -0.21 3.12 -15.03
C GLN A 188 -0.80 3.06 -13.63
N THR A 189 -0.16 2.32 -12.72
CA THR A 189 -0.67 2.17 -11.36
C THR A 189 -0.64 3.48 -10.59
N ILE A 190 0.37 4.36 -10.78
CA ILE A 190 0.35 5.70 -10.17
C ILE A 190 -0.78 6.54 -10.79
N SER A 191 -1.00 6.46 -12.10
CA SER A 191 -1.97 7.32 -12.82
C SER A 191 -3.44 6.89 -12.70
N GLU A 192 -3.72 5.69 -12.18
CA GLU A 192 -5.07 5.14 -11.98
C GLU A 192 -5.86 5.80 -10.82
N GLY A 193 -5.32 6.81 -10.15
CA GLY A 193 -5.98 7.53 -9.06
C GLY A 193 -5.22 8.79 -8.68
N ASP A 194 -5.58 9.40 -7.55
CA ASP A 194 -5.06 10.72 -7.18
C ASP A 194 -3.55 10.69 -6.92
N LEU A 195 -2.85 11.66 -7.51
CA LEU A 195 -1.40 11.79 -7.37
C LEU A 195 -1.10 12.30 -5.95
N THR A 196 -0.65 11.40 -5.07
CA THR A 196 -0.17 11.73 -3.73
C THR A 196 1.24 11.20 -3.53
N LYS A 197 1.97 11.80 -2.59
CA LYS A 197 3.29 11.29 -2.21
C LYS A 197 3.25 9.84 -1.75
N GLN A 198 2.30 9.51 -0.89
CA GLN A 198 2.18 8.17 -0.31
C GLN A 198 2.02 7.12 -1.42
N ARG A 199 1.13 7.39 -2.39
CA ARG A 199 0.90 6.52 -3.55
C ARG A 199 2.15 6.29 -4.38
N ILE A 200 2.91 7.35 -4.68
CA ILE A 200 4.15 7.23 -5.45
C ILE A 200 5.13 6.32 -4.73
N ILE A 201 5.29 6.49 -3.40
CA ILE A 201 6.25 5.73 -2.61
C ILE A 201 5.82 4.26 -2.42
N ASP A 202 4.56 3.99 -2.12
CA ASP A 202 4.10 2.62 -1.85
C ASP A 202 4.17 1.73 -3.11
N ILE A 203 3.79 2.29 -4.28
CA ILE A 203 3.88 1.59 -5.56
C ILE A 203 5.35 1.34 -5.93
N SER A 204 6.20 2.35 -5.75
CA SER A 204 7.64 2.23 -5.99
C SER A 204 8.26 1.17 -5.10
N ASN A 205 7.90 1.16 -3.82
CA ASN A 205 8.38 0.18 -2.85
C ASN A 205 7.98 -1.23 -3.27
N THR A 206 6.72 -1.43 -3.66
CA THR A 206 6.19 -2.73 -4.06
C THR A 206 6.92 -3.31 -5.26
N ILE A 207 7.13 -2.49 -6.31
CA ILE A 207 7.80 -2.92 -7.54
C ILE A 207 9.28 -3.19 -7.27
N ILE A 208 9.99 -2.27 -6.61
CA ILE A 208 11.44 -2.41 -6.39
C ILE A 208 11.74 -3.55 -5.41
N SER A 209 10.92 -3.74 -4.37
CA SER A 209 11.09 -4.88 -3.45
C SER A 209 10.95 -6.22 -4.16
N ALA A 210 9.98 -6.36 -5.07
CA ALA A 210 9.83 -7.55 -5.89
C ALA A 210 11.08 -7.82 -6.76
N SER A 211 11.67 -6.77 -7.32
CA SER A 211 12.90 -6.86 -8.09
C SER A 211 14.11 -7.24 -7.23
N VAL A 212 14.18 -6.75 -5.99
CA VAL A 212 15.24 -7.12 -5.02
C VAL A 212 15.18 -8.60 -4.69
N ASP A 213 13.98 -9.13 -4.41
CA ASP A 213 13.82 -10.56 -4.12
C ASP A 213 14.34 -11.42 -5.28
N ILE A 214 13.98 -11.08 -6.53
CA ILE A 214 14.42 -11.81 -7.72
C ILE A 214 15.92 -11.63 -7.97
N ALA A 215 16.47 -10.43 -7.75
CA ALA A 215 17.89 -10.17 -7.94
C ALA A 215 18.78 -10.91 -6.93
N ASP A 216 18.32 -11.06 -5.68
CA ASP A 216 19.03 -11.84 -4.66
C ASP A 216 18.92 -13.36 -4.92
N GLU A 217 17.88 -13.83 -5.63
CA GLU A 217 17.75 -15.22 -6.10
C GLU A 217 18.56 -15.51 -7.39
N ASP A 218 18.58 -14.58 -8.35
CA ASP A 218 19.33 -14.67 -9.61
C ASP A 218 20.53 -13.71 -9.64
N LEU A 219 21.60 -14.14 -8.96
CA LEU A 219 22.86 -13.39 -8.87
C LEU A 219 23.50 -13.09 -10.23
N GLY A 220 23.17 -13.84 -11.30
CA GLY A 220 23.72 -13.66 -12.63
C GLY A 220 23.20 -12.40 -13.33
N HIS A 221 21.92 -12.07 -13.09
CA HIS A 221 21.25 -10.92 -13.71
C HIS A 221 20.89 -9.81 -12.71
N ALA A 222 21.31 -9.94 -11.44
CA ALA A 222 20.97 -9.01 -10.36
C ALA A 222 21.17 -7.52 -10.71
N LYS A 223 22.30 -7.19 -11.38
CA LYS A 223 22.58 -5.81 -11.81
C LYS A 223 21.58 -5.32 -12.84
N GLU A 224 21.31 -6.13 -13.88
CA GLU A 224 20.38 -5.78 -14.96
C GLU A 224 18.94 -5.64 -14.44
N ILE A 225 18.53 -6.52 -13.52
CA ILE A 225 17.22 -6.48 -12.86
C ILE A 225 17.05 -5.18 -12.09
N LEU A 226 18.01 -4.84 -11.23
CA LEU A 226 17.91 -3.66 -10.36
C LEU A 226 18.08 -2.36 -11.14
N GLU A 227 19.03 -2.27 -12.06
CA GLU A 227 19.21 -1.10 -12.93
C GLU A 227 17.98 -0.85 -13.79
N GLY A 228 17.43 -1.90 -14.42
CA GLY A 228 16.21 -1.79 -15.20
C GLY A 228 15.04 -1.34 -14.32
N SER A 229 14.84 -1.99 -13.18
CA SER A 229 13.67 -1.76 -12.32
C SER A 229 13.67 -0.38 -11.68
N ILE A 230 14.78 0.04 -11.08
CA ILE A 230 14.86 1.32 -10.37
C ILE A 230 14.77 2.49 -11.36
N ASN A 231 15.43 2.39 -12.52
CA ASN A 231 15.33 3.41 -13.55
C ASN A 231 13.95 3.43 -14.20
N GLY A 232 13.31 2.27 -14.39
CA GLY A 232 11.97 2.16 -14.92
C GLY A 232 10.95 2.81 -14.01
N VAL A 233 10.97 2.48 -12.70
CA VAL A 233 10.12 3.13 -11.70
C VAL A 233 10.34 4.64 -11.66
N LYS A 234 11.60 5.10 -11.65
CA LYS A 234 11.94 6.53 -11.68
C LYS A 234 11.33 7.24 -12.91
N GLU A 235 11.40 6.63 -14.09
CA GLU A 235 10.79 7.18 -15.30
C GLU A 235 9.26 7.14 -15.23
N GLY A 236 8.67 6.08 -14.69
CA GLY A 236 7.21 5.98 -14.53
C GLY A 236 6.65 7.04 -13.58
N ILE A 237 7.34 7.35 -12.48
CA ILE A 237 7.04 8.48 -11.60
C ILE A 237 7.08 9.80 -12.38
N THR A 238 8.15 10.01 -13.16
CA THR A 238 8.33 11.23 -13.96
C THR A 238 7.16 11.40 -14.94
N LYS A 239 6.78 10.34 -15.64
CA LYS A 239 5.63 10.34 -16.57
C LYS A 239 4.29 10.56 -15.88
N ALA A 240 4.10 10.02 -14.68
CA ALA A 240 2.88 10.22 -13.91
C ALA A 240 2.74 11.69 -13.46
N ILE A 241 3.84 12.31 -13.02
CA ILE A 241 3.88 13.75 -12.70
C ILE A 241 3.61 14.59 -13.95
N ASP A 242 4.20 14.24 -15.10
CA ASP A 242 3.95 14.94 -16.36
C ASP A 242 2.50 14.80 -16.85
N LYS A 243 1.91 13.62 -16.70
CA LYS A 243 0.49 13.40 -17.00
C LYS A 243 -0.37 14.27 -16.10
N PHE A 244 -0.14 14.24 -14.79
CA PHE A 244 -0.88 15.08 -13.84
C PHE A 244 -0.75 16.58 -14.15
N LYS A 245 0.46 17.05 -14.47
CA LYS A 245 0.70 18.42 -14.94
C LYS A 245 -0.15 18.76 -16.16
N ASN A 246 -0.19 17.88 -17.16
CA ASN A 246 -0.98 18.09 -18.37
C ASN A 246 -2.47 18.06 -18.07
N ASP A 247 -2.93 17.11 -17.25
CA ASP A 247 -4.32 17.01 -16.83
C ASP A 247 -4.75 18.30 -16.12
N LEU A 248 -3.93 18.85 -15.21
CA LEU A 248 -4.17 20.15 -14.57
C LEU A 248 -4.23 21.31 -15.56
N LYS A 249 -3.35 21.31 -16.57
CA LYS A 249 -3.24 22.40 -17.55
C LYS A 249 -4.42 22.45 -18.51
N TYR A 250 -4.98 21.30 -18.87
CA TYR A 250 -5.98 21.17 -19.93
C TYR A 250 -7.39 20.83 -19.42
N ALA A 251 -7.55 20.46 -18.14
CA ALA A 251 -8.87 20.17 -17.60
C ALA A 251 -9.74 21.44 -17.50
N PRO A 252 -11.03 21.36 -17.90
CA PRO A 252 -11.98 22.44 -17.66
C PRO A 252 -12.17 22.67 -16.16
N THR A 253 -12.41 23.93 -15.77
CA THR A 253 -12.56 24.31 -14.36
C THR A 253 -13.68 23.55 -13.64
N GLU A 254 -14.77 23.19 -14.33
CA GLU A 254 -15.85 22.41 -13.72
C GLU A 254 -15.45 20.96 -13.37
N ALA A 255 -14.44 20.38 -14.05
CA ALA A 255 -13.97 19.01 -13.78
C ALA A 255 -12.96 18.94 -12.61
N MET A 256 -12.71 20.07 -11.96
CA MET A 256 -11.73 20.23 -10.88
C MET A 256 -12.39 20.61 -9.55
N GLU A 257 -13.72 20.64 -9.46
CA GLU A 257 -14.48 20.95 -8.23
C GLU A 257 -14.14 20.00 -7.05
N GLY A 258 -13.54 18.83 -7.33
CA GLY A 258 -13.04 17.90 -6.32
C GLY A 258 -11.64 18.18 -5.76
N LEU A 259 -10.85 19.09 -6.34
CA LEU A 259 -9.49 19.41 -5.89
C LEU A 259 -9.47 20.76 -5.15
N LEU A 260 -9.31 20.73 -3.83
CA LEU A 260 -9.23 21.96 -3.03
C LEU A 260 -7.90 22.68 -3.26
N GLU A 261 -7.90 24.02 -3.17
CA GLU A 261 -6.68 24.84 -3.24
C GLU A 261 -5.61 24.38 -2.20
N THR A 262 -6.09 23.89 -1.06
CA THR A 262 -5.26 23.35 0.01
C THR A 262 -4.55 22.06 -0.43
N ASP A 263 -5.26 21.16 -1.10
CA ASP A 263 -4.73 19.88 -1.58
C ASP A 263 -3.66 20.10 -2.66
N LEU A 264 -3.90 21.04 -3.59
CA LEU A 264 -2.92 21.44 -4.60
C LEU A 264 -1.68 22.10 -3.98
N THR A 265 -1.86 22.89 -2.92
CA THR A 265 -0.75 23.54 -2.22
C THR A 265 0.13 22.55 -1.48
N GLU A 266 -0.48 21.54 -0.87
CA GLU A 266 0.22 20.45 -0.19
C GLU A 266 0.96 19.56 -1.19
N LEU A 267 0.26 19.07 -2.22
CA LEU A 267 0.85 18.27 -3.29
C LEU A 267 2.04 18.98 -3.96
N ARG A 268 1.92 20.29 -4.22
CA ARG A 268 3.03 21.10 -4.74
C ARG A 268 4.28 21.05 -3.86
N LYS A 269 4.13 21.06 -2.52
CA LYS A 269 5.26 20.96 -1.59
C LYS A 269 5.83 19.54 -1.56
N GLU A 270 4.97 18.54 -1.65
CA GLU A 270 5.36 17.13 -1.63
C GLU A 270 6.16 16.73 -2.87
N LEU A 271 5.74 17.16 -4.07
CA LEU A 271 6.41 16.86 -5.33
C LEU A 271 7.87 17.34 -5.36
N LEU A 272 8.15 18.50 -4.75
CA LEU A 272 9.52 19.05 -4.69
C LEU A 272 10.49 18.17 -3.90
N ARG A 273 9.98 17.33 -2.99
CA ARG A 273 10.79 16.42 -2.17
C ARG A 273 10.75 14.99 -2.71
N MET A 274 10.11 14.74 -3.85
CA MET A 274 9.88 13.37 -4.34
C MET A 274 11.19 12.62 -4.62
N ASP A 275 12.20 13.32 -5.16
CA ASP A 275 13.52 12.72 -5.38
C ASP A 275 14.20 12.29 -4.07
N GLU A 276 14.15 13.15 -3.04
CA GLU A 276 14.72 12.83 -1.71
C GLU A 276 13.99 11.63 -1.08
N GLN A 277 12.67 11.57 -1.23
CA GLN A 277 11.86 10.46 -0.72
C GLN A 277 12.12 9.16 -1.48
N PHE A 278 12.31 9.22 -2.79
CA PHE A 278 12.69 8.07 -3.60
C PHE A 278 14.08 7.55 -3.24
N ILE A 279 15.05 8.44 -2.99
CA ILE A 279 16.38 8.05 -2.48
C ILE A 279 16.25 7.39 -1.10
N THR A 280 15.45 7.97 -0.20
CA THR A 280 15.20 7.40 1.14
C THR A 280 14.61 5.99 1.05
N LEU A 281 13.67 5.77 0.12
CA LEU A 281 13.12 4.44 -0.15
C LEU A 281 14.22 3.44 -0.56
N LEU A 282 15.10 3.83 -1.48
CA LEU A 282 16.22 2.99 -1.93
C LEU A 282 17.21 2.70 -0.78
N GLU A 283 17.48 3.68 0.09
CA GLU A 283 18.33 3.49 1.27
C GLU A 283 17.72 2.47 2.25
N VAL A 284 16.41 2.53 2.47
CA VAL A 284 15.69 1.55 3.29
C VAL A 284 15.80 0.16 2.68
N LEU A 285 15.53 0.00 1.39
CA LEU A 285 15.63 -1.29 0.70
C LEU A 285 17.06 -1.85 0.73
N ALA A 286 18.07 -1.01 0.51
CA ALA A 286 19.48 -1.41 0.60
C ALA A 286 19.92 -1.77 2.03
N SER A 287 19.23 -1.29 3.05
CA SER A 287 19.49 -1.65 4.46
C SER A 287 18.81 -2.96 4.88
N GLN A 288 17.74 -3.34 4.16
CA GLN A 288 16.94 -4.53 4.44
C GLN A 288 17.36 -5.75 3.60
N SER A 289 18.07 -5.56 2.48
CA SER A 289 18.63 -6.65 1.69
C SER A 289 19.90 -7.21 2.34
N GLU A 290 19.95 -8.54 2.46
CA GLU A 290 21.11 -9.30 2.94
C GLU A 290 22.03 -9.76 1.77
N GLY A 291 21.63 -9.51 0.52
CA GLY A 291 22.28 -10.01 -0.70
C GLY A 291 23.10 -8.98 -1.49
N ILE A 292 23.41 -9.32 -2.75
CA ILE A 292 24.18 -8.45 -3.66
C ILE A 292 23.44 -7.15 -3.96
N SER A 293 22.11 -7.17 -3.86
CA SER A 293 21.23 -6.04 -4.13
C SER A 293 21.56 -4.81 -3.28
N ALA A 294 21.91 -4.98 -2.00
CA ALA A 294 22.32 -3.87 -1.14
C ALA A 294 23.50 -3.07 -1.70
N SER A 295 24.46 -3.75 -2.34
CA SER A 295 25.63 -3.10 -2.94
C SER A 295 25.28 -2.35 -4.23
N ILE A 296 24.47 -2.96 -5.09
CA ILE A 296 24.03 -2.41 -6.38
C ILE A 296 23.17 -1.16 -6.13
N ILE A 297 22.20 -1.23 -5.22
CA ILE A 297 21.33 -0.10 -4.89
C ILE A 297 22.15 1.09 -4.36
N ARG A 298 23.15 0.85 -3.51
CA ARG A 298 24.03 1.93 -3.01
C ARG A 298 24.86 2.58 -4.11
N GLU A 299 25.33 1.80 -5.08
CA GLU A 299 26.01 2.32 -6.26
C GLU A 299 25.06 3.22 -7.07
N MET A 300 23.85 2.74 -7.33
CA MET A 300 22.82 3.51 -8.05
C MET A 300 22.44 4.82 -7.33
N ILE A 301 22.28 4.81 -6.01
CA ILE A 301 22.01 6.03 -5.22
C ILE A 301 23.13 7.06 -5.43
N LYS A 302 24.39 6.63 -5.46
CA LYS A 302 25.54 7.52 -5.67
C LYS A 302 25.50 8.15 -7.07
N GLU A 303 25.17 7.38 -8.09
CA GLU A 303 25.01 7.88 -9.46
C GLU A 303 23.83 8.87 -9.57
N MET A 304 22.72 8.56 -8.90
CA MET A 304 21.54 9.43 -8.83
C MET A 304 21.83 10.78 -8.18
N ASN A 305 22.65 10.81 -7.12
CA ASN A 305 23.08 12.06 -6.48
C ASN A 305 24.00 12.91 -7.38
N SER A 306 24.66 12.30 -8.36
CA SER A 306 25.58 12.98 -9.29
C SER A 306 24.91 13.49 -10.58
N SER A 307 23.74 12.94 -10.94
CA SER A 307 23.00 13.29 -12.15
C SER A 307 21.80 14.18 -11.80
N ALA A 308 21.68 15.34 -12.45
CA ALA A 308 20.57 16.26 -12.23
C ALA A 308 19.22 15.54 -12.39
N ALA A 309 18.52 15.36 -11.27
CA ALA A 309 17.47 14.36 -11.14
C ALA A 309 16.22 14.70 -11.99
N LYS A 310 15.81 13.73 -12.82
CA LYS A 310 14.70 13.89 -13.78
C LYS A 310 13.35 14.13 -13.09
N ILE A 311 13.12 13.52 -11.92
CA ILE A 311 11.88 13.72 -11.13
C ILE A 311 11.82 15.18 -10.68
N MET A 312 12.90 15.76 -10.17
CA MET A 312 12.96 17.17 -9.75
C MET A 312 12.61 18.13 -10.88
N ARG A 313 13.01 17.84 -12.13
CA ARG A 313 12.60 18.66 -13.28
C ARG A 313 11.09 18.58 -13.51
N ALA A 314 10.53 17.37 -13.63
CA ALA A 314 9.09 17.20 -13.81
C ALA A 314 8.28 17.79 -12.64
N ALA A 315 8.77 17.67 -11.41
CA ALA A 315 8.17 18.25 -10.23
C ALA A 315 8.18 19.80 -10.23
N ASN A 316 9.27 20.42 -10.71
CA ASN A 316 9.34 21.88 -10.86
C ASN A 316 8.39 22.38 -11.95
N ASP A 317 8.32 21.69 -13.09
CA ASP A 317 7.39 22.04 -14.16
C ASP A 317 5.93 21.88 -13.69
N ALA A 318 5.62 20.80 -12.97
CA ALA A 318 4.30 20.59 -12.38
C ALA A 318 3.94 21.67 -11.36
N LYS A 319 4.91 22.11 -10.53
CA LYS A 319 4.74 23.18 -9.57
C LYS A 319 4.33 24.51 -10.23
N GLU A 320 4.93 24.86 -11.36
CA GLU A 320 4.58 26.08 -12.10
C GLU A 320 3.11 26.04 -12.53
N VAL A 321 2.69 24.93 -13.16
CA VAL A 321 1.29 24.73 -13.58
C VAL A 321 0.32 24.73 -12.39
N ILE A 322 0.66 24.06 -11.27
CA ILE A 322 -0.16 24.09 -10.05
C ILE A 322 -0.29 25.53 -9.53
N SER A 323 0.79 26.31 -9.57
CA SER A 323 0.79 27.69 -9.07
C SER A 323 -0.06 28.61 -9.94
N GLU A 324 0.03 28.49 -11.27
CA GLU A 324 -0.86 29.18 -12.21
C GLU A 324 -2.33 28.82 -11.94
N ARG A 325 -2.61 27.55 -11.66
CA ARG A 325 -3.98 27.07 -11.41
C ARG A 325 -4.55 27.58 -10.09
N ILE A 326 -3.75 27.58 -9.02
CA ILE A 326 -4.14 28.17 -7.73
C ILE A 326 -4.52 29.66 -7.91
N GLU A 327 -3.75 30.42 -8.67
CA GLU A 327 -4.06 31.84 -8.92
C GLU A 327 -5.34 32.03 -9.76
N GLN A 328 -5.61 31.13 -10.72
CA GLN A 328 -6.88 31.13 -11.46
C GLN A 328 -8.08 30.86 -10.54
N LEU A 329 -7.99 29.84 -9.67
CA LEU A 329 -9.05 29.52 -8.71
C LEU A 329 -9.33 30.69 -7.76
N LYS A 330 -8.29 31.37 -7.27
CA LYS A 330 -8.45 32.59 -6.44
C LYS A 330 -9.14 33.72 -7.21
N ALA A 331 -8.76 33.93 -8.47
CA ALA A 331 -9.36 34.98 -9.29
C ALA A 331 -10.85 34.69 -9.54
N GLU A 332 -11.21 33.45 -9.85
CA GLU A 332 -12.60 33.01 -10.03
C GLU A 332 -13.42 33.14 -8.74
N ALA A 333 -12.85 32.73 -7.59
CA ALA A 333 -13.48 32.90 -6.29
C ALA A 333 -13.73 34.38 -5.95
N SER A 334 -12.76 35.26 -6.24
CA SER A 334 -12.89 36.71 -6.04
C SER A 334 -13.97 37.32 -6.96
N VAL A 335 -14.06 36.87 -8.21
CA VAL A 335 -15.12 37.28 -9.13
C VAL A 335 -16.49 36.82 -8.63
N PHE A 336 -16.60 35.58 -8.13
CA PHE A 336 -17.84 35.07 -7.55
C PHE A 336 -18.26 35.88 -6.32
N GLU A 337 -17.35 36.14 -5.38
CA GLU A 337 -17.61 36.95 -4.19
C GLU A 337 -18.11 38.36 -4.54
N LYS A 338 -17.43 39.01 -5.50
CA LYS A 338 -17.83 40.34 -5.99
C LYS A 338 -19.20 40.32 -6.65
N THR A 339 -19.48 39.30 -7.47
CA THR A 339 -20.78 39.16 -8.16
C THR A 339 -21.90 38.87 -7.17
N PHE A 340 -21.64 38.05 -6.15
CA PHE A 340 -22.58 37.76 -5.08
C PHE A 340 -22.88 39.00 -4.24
N LYS A 341 -21.84 39.75 -3.86
CA LYS A 341 -21.95 41.01 -3.12
C LYS A 341 -22.75 42.05 -3.89
N ASP A 342 -22.46 42.24 -5.18
CA ASP A 342 -23.20 43.16 -6.05
C ASP A 342 -24.67 42.75 -6.19
N LYS A 343 -24.97 41.45 -6.27
CA LYS A 343 -26.34 40.93 -6.37
C LYS A 343 -27.10 41.07 -5.05
N ALA A 344 -26.42 40.89 -3.92
CA ALA A 344 -26.96 41.12 -2.58
C ALA A 344 -27.23 42.62 -2.34
N GLU A 345 -26.30 43.50 -2.70
CA GLU A 345 -26.48 44.96 -2.62
C GLU A 345 -27.63 45.43 -3.51
N LYS A 346 -27.73 44.93 -4.76
CA LYS A 346 -28.87 45.25 -5.65
C LYS A 346 -30.21 44.78 -5.07
N LYS A 347 -30.26 43.59 -4.47
CA LYS A 347 -31.48 43.09 -3.80
C LYS A 347 -31.80 43.87 -2.52
N PHE A 348 -30.80 44.33 -1.78
CA PHE A 348 -30.99 45.15 -0.59
C PHE A 348 -31.53 46.54 -0.95
N GLU A 349 -30.97 47.16 -1.98
CA GLU A 349 -31.47 48.43 -2.50
C GLU A 349 -32.88 48.33 -3.10
N SER A 350 -33.22 47.22 -3.78
CA SER A 350 -34.60 47.00 -4.20
C SER A 350 -35.54 46.84 -3.01
N LEU A 351 -35.15 46.09 -1.98
CA LEU A 351 -35.94 45.92 -0.75
C LEU A 351 -36.16 47.26 -0.03
N LYS A 352 -35.13 48.12 0.02
CA LYS A 352 -35.21 49.47 0.60
C LYS A 352 -36.18 50.37 -0.17
N LYS A 353 -36.20 50.28 -1.50
CA LYS A 353 -37.18 50.98 -2.33
C LYS A 353 -38.60 50.48 -2.08
N ASP A 354 -38.79 49.16 -2.04
CA ASP A 354 -40.10 48.54 -1.78
C ASP A 354 -40.63 48.91 -0.40
N VAL A 355 -39.76 48.95 0.63
CA VAL A 355 -40.11 49.39 1.98
C VAL A 355 -40.51 50.86 2.01
N ASN A 356 -39.78 51.75 1.31
CA ASN A 356 -40.15 53.17 1.20
C ASN A 356 -41.49 53.36 0.48
N GLU A 357 -41.79 52.56 -0.55
CA GLU A 357 -43.10 52.58 -1.20
C GLU A 357 -44.20 52.05 -0.28
N LEU A 358 -43.91 51.02 0.50
CA LEU A 358 -44.83 50.46 1.49
C LEU A 358 -45.11 51.48 2.61
N GLU A 359 -44.10 52.22 3.07
CA GLU A 359 -44.23 53.30 4.05
C GLU A 359 -45.09 54.43 3.50
N LYS A 360 -44.90 54.83 2.23
CA LYS A 360 -45.77 55.82 1.57
C LYS A 360 -47.20 55.32 1.43
N LYS A 361 -47.42 54.06 1.00
CA LYS A 361 -48.76 53.47 0.89
C LYS A 361 -49.43 53.30 2.25
N ALA A 362 -48.69 52.91 3.27
CA ALA A 362 -49.18 52.81 4.64
C ALA A 362 -49.50 54.18 5.22
N SER A 363 -48.67 55.20 4.98
CA SER A 363 -48.93 56.58 5.39
C SER A 363 -50.18 57.15 4.74
N ALA A 364 -50.35 56.94 3.42
CA ALA A 364 -51.55 57.32 2.69
C ALA A 364 -52.82 56.59 3.19
N LYS A 365 -52.68 55.31 3.55
CA LYS A 365 -53.79 54.50 4.10
C LYS A 365 -54.11 54.84 5.55
N VAL A 366 -53.13 55.30 6.34
CA VAL A 366 -53.32 55.83 7.69
C VAL A 366 -53.98 57.22 7.63
N GLU A 367 -53.64 58.04 6.65
CA GLU A 367 -54.32 59.31 6.38
C GLU A 367 -55.78 59.11 5.93
N SER A 368 -56.06 58.11 5.09
CA SER A 368 -57.44 57.77 4.74
C SER A 368 -58.23 57.14 5.90
N LEU A 369 -57.56 56.46 6.84
CA LEU A 369 -58.16 55.97 8.08
C LEU A 369 -58.42 57.07 9.12
N LYS A 370 -57.67 58.18 9.11
CA LYS A 370 -58.00 59.36 9.94
C LYS A 370 -59.30 60.04 9.52
N GLN A 371 -59.73 59.84 8.27
CA GLN A 371 -61.00 60.35 7.74
C GLN A 371 -62.21 59.50 8.14
N PHE A 372 -61.99 58.29 8.67
CA PHE A 372 -63.02 57.49 9.35
C PHE A 372 -62.89 57.70 10.86
N GLU A 373 -63.66 58.64 11.41
CA GLU A 373 -63.86 58.74 12.86
C GLU A 373 -64.49 57.42 13.37
N PHE A 374 -63.68 56.59 14.03
CA PHE A 374 -64.18 55.53 14.91
C PHE A 374 -63.98 55.97 16.36
N GLU A 375 -65.09 56.35 16.99
CA GLU A 375 -65.22 56.69 18.40
C GLU A 375 -65.01 55.44 19.29
N SER A 376 -63.78 55.10 19.67
CA SER A 376 -63.52 54.46 20.97
C SER A 376 -62.07 54.61 21.43
N ASP A 377 -61.88 55.00 22.70
CA ASP A 377 -60.56 55.20 23.31
C ASP A 377 -59.71 53.91 23.38
N LYS A 378 -60.35 52.72 23.36
CA LYS A 378 -59.67 51.43 23.30
C LYS A 378 -58.94 51.20 21.97
N ALA A 379 -59.49 51.67 20.86
CA ALA A 379 -58.88 51.50 19.53
C ALA A 379 -57.63 52.38 19.34
N LYS A 380 -57.63 53.60 19.89
CA LYS A 380 -56.45 54.50 19.87
C LYS A 380 -55.27 53.91 20.67
N HIS A 381 -55.53 53.28 21.81
CA HIS A 381 -54.47 52.69 22.63
C HIS A 381 -53.85 51.44 21.96
N VAL A 382 -54.67 50.58 21.34
CA VAL A 382 -54.20 49.39 20.63
C VAL A 382 -53.38 49.75 19.38
N ALA A 383 -53.78 50.80 18.64
CA ALA A 383 -53.02 51.28 17.49
C ALA A 383 -51.66 51.89 17.87
N GLN A 384 -51.57 52.59 19.01
CA GLN A 384 -50.31 53.13 19.52
C GLN A 384 -49.37 52.04 20.07
N GLU A 385 -49.90 51.03 20.75
CA GLU A 385 -49.10 49.89 21.21
C GLU A 385 -48.57 49.04 20.04
N ALA A 386 -49.41 48.76 19.04
CA ALA A 386 -48.99 48.05 17.83
C ALA A 386 -47.88 48.80 17.08
N LYS A 387 -47.94 50.15 17.05
CA LYS A 387 -46.89 50.99 16.46
C LYS A 387 -45.57 50.92 17.23
N LYS A 388 -45.61 50.92 18.57
CA LYS A 388 -44.42 50.74 19.43
C LYS A 388 -43.82 49.33 19.32
N LEU A 389 -44.65 48.31 19.26
CA LEU A 389 -44.23 46.91 19.06
C LEU A 389 -43.59 46.69 17.70
N GLY A 390 -44.15 47.27 16.64
CA GLY A 390 -43.57 47.26 15.30
C GLY A 390 -42.20 47.95 15.23
N PHE A 391 -42.04 49.11 15.89
CA PHE A 391 -40.75 49.82 15.96
C PHE A 391 -39.69 49.02 16.73
N ARG A 392 -40.06 48.38 17.86
CA ARG A 392 -39.16 47.51 18.62
C ARG A 392 -38.76 46.26 17.86
N ALA A 393 -39.69 45.62 17.15
CA ALA A 393 -39.39 44.45 16.31
C ALA A 393 -38.41 44.80 15.18
N TRP A 394 -38.55 46.01 14.61
CA TRP A 394 -37.63 46.54 13.58
C TRP A 394 -36.23 46.84 14.13
N GLU A 395 -36.11 47.48 15.30
CA GLU A 395 -34.81 47.71 15.94
C GLU A 395 -34.07 46.41 16.29
N VAL A 396 -34.81 45.39 16.76
CA VAL A 396 -34.24 44.07 17.05
C VAL A 396 -33.75 43.39 15.76
N ALA A 397 -34.54 43.40 14.68
CA ALA A 397 -34.13 42.84 13.39
C ALA A 397 -32.91 43.55 12.81
N LYS A 398 -32.84 44.88 12.95
CA LYS A 398 -31.68 45.69 12.54
C LYS A 398 -30.42 45.33 13.34
N HIS A 399 -30.53 45.19 14.67
CA HIS A 399 -29.41 44.79 15.52
C HIS A 399 -28.92 43.37 15.25
N VAL A 400 -29.83 42.43 14.92
CA VAL A 400 -29.47 41.06 14.54
C VAL A 400 -28.75 41.04 13.20
N MET A 401 -29.17 41.83 12.21
CA MET A 401 -28.46 41.97 10.93
C MET A 401 -27.10 42.65 11.09
N ASP A 402 -27.00 43.75 11.85
CA ASP A 402 -25.72 44.42 12.12
C ASP A 402 -24.75 43.50 12.88
N GLY A 403 -25.27 42.66 13.79
CA GLY A 403 -24.53 41.63 14.51
C GLY A 403 -24.06 40.49 13.60
N ALA A 404 -24.89 40.02 12.67
CA ALA A 404 -24.53 39.01 11.69
C ALA A 404 -23.48 39.51 10.68
N VAL A 405 -23.58 40.78 10.24
CA VAL A 405 -22.61 41.42 9.35
C VAL A 405 -21.28 41.69 10.07
N LYS A 406 -21.31 42.08 11.35
CA LYS A 406 -20.07 42.17 12.17
C LYS A 406 -19.46 40.81 12.44
N GLY A 407 -20.26 39.79 12.76
CA GLY A 407 -19.80 38.42 12.95
C GLY A 407 -19.14 37.84 11.70
N ALA A 408 -19.73 38.07 10.52
CA ALA A 408 -19.13 37.69 9.24
C ALA A 408 -17.81 38.44 8.97
N LYS A 409 -17.75 39.76 9.25
CA LYS A 409 -16.50 40.54 9.13
C LYS A 409 -15.41 40.16 10.14
N GLU A 410 -15.78 39.74 11.34
CA GLU A 410 -14.83 39.31 12.37
C GLU A 410 -14.33 37.88 12.13
N ALA A 411 -15.16 37.00 11.56
CA ALA A 411 -14.74 35.68 11.08
C ALA A 411 -13.71 35.81 9.93
N MET A 412 -13.95 36.69 8.96
CA MET A 412 -13.01 36.96 7.87
C MET A 412 -11.69 37.59 8.32
N LYS A 413 -11.65 38.29 9.47
CA LYS A 413 -10.41 38.89 10.01
C LYS A 413 -9.59 37.96 10.91
N LYS A 414 -10.15 36.82 11.33
CA LYS A 414 -9.43 35.81 12.12
C LYS A 414 -8.68 34.79 11.26
N GLU A 415 -8.97 34.72 9.96
CA GLU A 415 -8.22 33.89 9.00
C GLU A 415 -6.94 34.57 8.45
N ASP A 416 -6.76 35.87 8.71
CA ASP A 416 -5.58 36.67 8.31
C ASP A 416 -4.53 36.86 9.45
N LYS A 417 -4.59 36.04 10.51
CA LYS A 417 -3.56 35.96 11.57
C LYS A 417 -3.22 34.52 11.86
#